data_AF-A0A7J4AWN4-F1
#
_entry.id   AF-A0A7J4AWN4-F1
#
_cell.length_a   1.000
_cell.length_b   1.000
_cell.length_c   1.000
_cell.angle_alpha   90.00
_cell.angle_beta   90.00
_cell.angle_gamma   90.00
#
_symmetry.space_group_name_H-M   'P 1'
#
loop_
_entity.id
_entity.type
_entity.pdbx_description
1 polymer ?
#
loop_
_entity_poly.entity_id
_entity_poly.type
_entity_poly.pdbx_seq_one_letter_code
_entity_poly.pdbx_strand_id
1 'polypeptide(L)'
;MVYGLKRDYFVINPKTEYQVFFVREEEFKRFLADLNATIDSGRIPRYVVFGWFGVGKTHFLQHLKHELSSKVECVYVETPSCHRRTSFVEFYKSIVSAVGRQKIIDTLIKGVELLQQNKKKASEIGLTEDLANIVSKALASSKEFTLWRWIMGEKLSTADAASLEAVRQEIGDEDA
;
A
#
# COMPACT_ATOMS: atom_id res chain seq x y z
N MET A 1 5.26 32.31 35.53
CA MET A 1 3.89 31.87 35.20
C MET A 1 4.03 30.89 34.04
N VAL A 2 3.92 29.58 34.32
CA VAL A 2 4.17 28.50 33.35
C VAL A 2 2.88 28.29 32.55
N TYR A 3 2.95 28.42 31.23
CA TYR A 3 1.83 28.48 30.27
C TYR A 3 0.98 27.20 30.15
N GLY A 4 0.44 26.65 31.25
CA GLY A 4 -0.54 25.54 31.20
C GLY A 4 -0.06 24.24 30.52
N LEU A 5 1.25 24.12 30.27
CA LEU A 5 1.84 22.94 29.65
C LEU A 5 2.00 21.84 30.70
N LYS A 6 1.45 20.65 30.40
CA LYS A 6 1.56 19.46 31.26
C LYS A 6 2.95 18.79 31.21
N ARG A 7 3.85 19.28 30.36
CA ARG A 7 5.22 18.75 30.15
C ARG A 7 6.18 19.91 29.88
N ASP A 8 7.43 19.75 30.33
CA ASP A 8 8.49 20.76 30.19
C ASP A 8 8.95 20.99 28.74
N TYR A 9 8.58 20.09 27.81
CA TYR A 9 8.96 20.16 26.40
C TYR A 9 7.74 19.90 25.50
N PHE A 10 7.58 20.73 24.47
CA PHE A 10 6.56 20.56 23.43
C PHE A 10 7.13 19.68 22.31
N VAL A 11 7.07 18.36 22.51
CA VAL A 11 7.43 17.38 21.47
C VAL A 11 6.13 16.76 20.95
N ILE A 12 5.75 17.12 19.72
CA ILE A 12 4.60 16.53 19.04
C ILE A 12 4.92 15.06 18.76
N ASN A 13 4.03 14.15 19.15
CA ASN A 13 4.07 12.76 18.71
C ASN A 13 3.24 12.61 17.43
N PRO A 14 3.87 12.43 16.25
CA PRO A 14 3.16 12.39 14.98
C PRO A 14 2.13 11.27 14.86
N LYS A 15 2.27 10.20 15.66
CA LYS A 15 1.37 9.04 15.63
C LYS A 15 0.06 9.28 16.39
N THR A 16 0.07 10.20 17.36
CA THR A 16 -1.09 10.45 18.25
C THR A 16 -1.62 11.88 18.17
N GLU A 17 -0.79 12.82 17.72
CA GLU A 17 -1.08 14.27 17.69
C GLU A 17 -1.07 14.79 16.25
N TYR A 18 -1.59 14.01 15.30
CA TYR A 18 -1.66 14.35 13.88
C TYR A 18 -2.77 15.36 13.53
N GLN A 19 -3.70 15.63 14.44
CA GLN A 19 -4.78 16.61 14.21
C GLN A 19 -4.28 18.05 14.29
N VAL A 20 -3.21 18.28 15.04
CA VAL A 20 -2.59 19.60 15.19
C VAL A 20 -1.43 19.67 14.21
N PHE A 21 -1.62 20.33 13.07
CA PHE A 21 -0.63 20.38 12.00
C PHE A 21 -0.25 21.83 11.67
N PHE A 22 0.99 22.21 11.99
CA PHE A 22 1.50 23.56 11.75
C PHE A 22 2.30 23.60 10.44
N VAL A 23 1.61 23.98 9.37
CA VAL A 23 2.21 24.22 8.05
C VAL A 23 1.68 25.50 7.44
N ARG A 24 2.23 25.87 6.29
CA ARG A 24 1.64 26.88 5.45
C ARG A 24 0.30 26.34 4.91
N GLU A 25 -0.78 26.77 5.56
CA GLU A 25 -2.12 26.21 5.41
C GLU A 25 -2.63 26.27 3.96
N GLU A 26 -2.32 27.37 3.26
CA GLU A 26 -2.70 27.56 1.87
C GLU A 26 -2.04 26.54 0.92
N GLU A 27 -0.74 26.30 1.08
CA GLU A 27 -0.03 25.28 0.31
C GLU A 27 -0.59 23.87 0.59
N PHE A 28 -0.92 23.56 1.85
CA PHE A 28 -1.53 22.29 2.21
C PHE A 28 -2.91 22.12 1.59
N LYS A 29 -3.78 23.14 1.68
CA LYS A 29 -5.12 23.12 1.08
C LYS A 29 -5.06 22.94 -0.44
N ARG A 30 -4.13 23.63 -1.12
CA ARG A 30 -3.91 23.45 -2.56
C ARG A 30 -3.48 22.04 -2.92
N PHE A 31 -2.52 21.48 -2.17
CA PHE A 31 -2.09 20.10 -2.34
C PHE A 31 -3.24 19.11 -2.12
N LEU A 32 -4.01 19.28 -1.05
CA LEU A 32 -5.14 18.40 -0.72
C LEU A 32 -6.25 18.49 -1.77
N ALA A 33 -6.51 19.68 -2.32
CA ALA A 33 -7.48 19.88 -3.40
C ALA A 33 -7.06 19.17 -4.69
N ASP A 34 -5.79 19.29 -5.09
CA ASP A 34 -5.22 18.60 -6.26
C ASP A 34 -5.26 17.08 -6.11
N LEU A 35 -4.87 16.58 -4.93
CA LEU A 35 -4.95 15.16 -4.60
C LEU A 35 -6.40 14.65 -4.66
N ASN A 36 -7.35 15.39 -4.09
CA ASN A 36 -8.76 15.03 -4.13
C ASN A 36 -9.31 14.98 -5.56
N ALA A 37 -9.01 15.99 -6.38
CA ALA A 37 -9.42 16.02 -7.78
C ALA A 37 -8.83 14.85 -8.57
N THR A 38 -7.57 14.49 -8.30
CA THR A 38 -6.92 13.33 -8.91
C THR A 38 -7.61 12.02 -8.53
N ILE A 39 -7.92 11.82 -7.23
CA ILE A 39 -8.68 10.67 -6.74
C ILE A 39 -10.05 10.60 -7.40
N ASP A 40 -10.78 11.72 -7.47
CA ASP A 40 -12.14 11.79 -8.05
C ASP A 40 -12.14 11.49 -9.54
N SER A 41 -11.06 11.83 -10.25
CA SER A 41 -10.88 11.50 -11.66
C SER A 41 -10.52 10.03 -11.92
N GLY A 42 -10.32 9.22 -10.87
CA GLY A 42 -9.89 7.83 -10.97
C GLY A 42 -8.43 7.65 -11.41
N ARG A 43 -7.63 8.72 -11.40
CA ARG A 43 -6.19 8.67 -11.67
C ARG A 43 -5.44 8.25 -10.41
N ILE A 44 -4.29 7.60 -10.59
CA ILE A 44 -3.43 7.16 -9.47
C ILE A 44 -2.44 8.29 -9.14
N PRO A 45 -2.63 9.04 -8.05
CA PRO A 45 -1.69 10.08 -7.66
C PRO A 45 -0.33 9.49 -7.27
N ARG A 46 0.76 10.15 -7.68
CA ARG A 46 2.13 9.79 -7.29
C ARG A 46 2.85 11.05 -6.82
N TYR A 47 3.12 11.12 -5.52
CA TYR A 47 3.79 12.27 -4.91
C TYR A 47 5.04 11.83 -4.14
N VAL A 48 6.07 12.69 -4.17
CA VAL A 48 7.29 12.51 -3.39
C VAL A 48 7.42 13.69 -2.44
N VAL A 49 7.40 13.41 -1.14
CA VAL A 49 7.61 14.42 -0.09
C VAL A 49 9.06 14.30 0.40
N PHE A 50 9.85 15.34 0.19
CA PHE A 50 11.27 15.36 0.55
C PHE A 50 11.62 16.57 1.42
N GLY A 51 12.72 16.46 2.17
CA GLY A 51 13.19 17.51 3.09
C GLY A 51 14.06 16.95 4.20
N TRP A 52 14.70 17.83 4.96
CA TRP A 52 15.63 17.47 6.04
C TRP A 52 14.98 16.60 7.14
N PHE A 53 15.80 15.89 7.91
CA PHE A 53 15.30 15.14 9.06
C PHE A 53 14.66 16.10 10.09
N GLY A 54 13.58 15.67 10.74
CA GLY A 54 12.88 16.47 11.76
C GLY A 54 11.93 17.56 11.25
N VAL A 55 11.87 17.85 9.95
CA VAL A 55 10.99 18.91 9.39
C VAL A 55 9.49 18.58 9.36
N GLY A 56 9.07 17.44 9.94
CA GLY A 56 7.66 17.07 10.05
C GLY A 56 7.09 16.22 8.90
N LYS A 57 7.91 15.62 8.02
CA LYS A 57 7.41 14.76 6.91
C LYS A 57 6.49 13.62 7.38
N THR A 58 6.88 12.91 8.43
CA THR A 58 6.05 11.83 9.00
C THR A 58 4.73 12.37 9.52
N HIS A 59 4.76 13.53 10.17
CA HIS A 59 3.56 14.20 10.69
C HIS A 59 2.64 14.68 9.57
N PHE A 60 3.20 15.24 8.49
CA PHE A 60 2.47 15.56 7.25
C PHE A 60 1.73 14.33 6.70
N LEU A 61 2.40 13.18 6.58
CA LEU A 61 1.76 11.97 6.07
C LEU A 61 0.64 11.44 6.98
N GLN A 62 0.82 11.53 8.31
CA GLN A 62 -0.22 11.12 9.26
C GLN A 62 -1.41 12.09 9.27
N HIS A 63 -1.15 13.40 9.15
CA HIS A 63 -2.20 14.40 9.00
C HIS A 63 -2.97 14.22 7.68
N LEU A 64 -2.26 14.00 6.57
CA LEU A 64 -2.88 13.72 5.27
C LEU A 64 -3.75 12.45 5.32
N LYS A 65 -3.28 11.40 6.00
CA LYS A 65 -4.06 10.20 6.26
C LYS A 65 -5.34 10.50 7.05
N HIS A 66 -5.28 11.41 8.03
CA HIS A 66 -6.46 11.81 8.79
C HIS A 66 -7.49 12.54 7.91
N GLU A 67 -7.07 13.53 7.13
CA GLU A 67 -7.93 14.30 6.22
C GLU A 67 -8.61 13.42 5.17
N LEU A 68 -7.91 12.40 4.67
CA LEU A 68 -8.42 11.50 3.64
C LEU A 68 -9.26 10.34 4.17
N SER A 69 -9.25 10.10 5.49
CA SER A 69 -9.83 8.90 6.11
C SER A 69 -11.33 8.73 5.90
N SER A 70 -12.05 9.82 5.62
CA SER A 70 -13.48 9.82 5.31
C SER A 70 -13.81 9.43 3.86
N LYS A 71 -12.82 9.56 2.95
CA LYS A 71 -13.01 9.40 1.50
C LYS A 71 -12.34 8.14 0.97
N VAL A 72 -11.16 7.82 1.47
CA VAL A 72 -10.38 6.67 1.04
C VAL A 72 -9.76 5.96 2.23
N GLU A 73 -9.54 4.66 2.07
CA GLU A 73 -8.87 3.89 3.09
C GLU A 73 -7.35 4.06 2.99
N CYS A 74 -6.78 4.72 3.98
CA CYS A 74 -5.35 5.05 3.99
C CYS A 74 -4.51 4.02 4.76
N VAL A 75 -3.55 3.41 4.08
CA VAL A 75 -2.55 2.51 4.68
C VAL A 75 -1.22 3.25 4.81
N TYR A 76 -0.67 3.28 6.02
CA TYR A 76 0.67 3.81 6.27
C TYR A 76 1.63 2.64 6.38
N VAL A 77 2.62 2.59 5.48
CA VAL A 77 3.67 1.57 5.50
C VAL A 77 4.97 2.24 5.90
N GLU A 78 5.47 1.90 7.09
CA GLU A 78 6.81 2.30 7.49
C GLU A 78 7.81 1.44 6.72
N THR A 79 8.74 2.08 6.01
CA THR A 79 9.78 1.35 5.29
C THR A 79 10.62 0.56 6.29
N PRO A 80 10.76 -0.77 6.16
CA PRO A 80 11.66 -1.54 7.00
C PRO A 80 13.09 -1.00 6.89
N SER A 81 13.92 -1.27 7.89
CA SER A 81 15.35 -0.90 7.83
C SER A 81 16.02 -1.59 6.64
N CYS A 82 16.21 -0.85 5.55
CA CYS A 82 16.87 -1.34 4.35
C CYS A 82 18.38 -1.35 4.59
N HIS A 83 18.91 -2.51 4.97
CA HIS A 83 20.35 -2.76 4.94
C HIS A 83 20.77 -3.17 3.53
N ARG A 84 22.08 -3.19 3.25
CA ARG A 84 22.62 -3.59 1.94
C ARG A 84 22.13 -4.98 1.45
N ARG A 85 21.65 -5.84 2.35
CA ARG A 85 21.14 -7.18 2.06
C ARG A 85 19.60 -7.28 2.03
N THR A 86 18.88 -6.19 2.29
CA THR A 86 17.42 -6.20 2.26
C THR A 86 16.96 -6.39 0.82
N SER A 87 16.25 -7.49 0.58
CA SER A 87 15.71 -7.79 -0.76
C SER A 87 14.43 -6.98 -1.02
N PHE A 88 14.13 -6.74 -2.30
CA PHE A 88 12.86 -6.15 -2.69
C PHE A 88 11.65 -6.94 -2.14
N VAL A 89 11.77 -8.27 -2.06
CA VAL A 89 10.72 -9.16 -1.54
C VAL A 89 10.39 -8.85 -0.08
N GLU A 90 11.38 -8.52 0.76
CA GLU A 90 11.16 -8.15 2.17
C GLU A 90 10.41 -6.81 2.29
N PHE A 91 10.78 -5.83 1.46
CA PHE A 91 10.09 -4.55 1.39
C PHE A 91 8.63 -4.73 0.92
N TYR A 92 8.44 -5.51 -0.14
CA TYR A 92 7.13 -5.82 -0.69
C TYR A 92 6.23 -6.55 0.33
N LYS A 93 6.76 -7.56 1.03
CA LYS A 93 6.05 -8.24 2.13
C LYS A 93 5.57 -7.28 3.21
N SER A 94 6.37 -6.26 3.53
CA SER A 94 6.00 -5.23 4.51
C SER A 94 4.80 -4.40 4.02
N ILE A 95 4.75 -4.05 2.74
CA ILE A 95 3.60 -3.37 2.12
C ILE A 95 2.36 -4.26 2.15
N VAL A 96 2.47 -5.49 1.63
CA VAL A 96 1.34 -6.42 1.52
C VAL A 96 0.78 -6.77 2.90
N SER A 97 1.65 -6.95 3.90
CA SER A 97 1.24 -7.20 5.29
C SER A 97 0.52 -6.01 5.92
N ALA A 98 0.96 -4.78 5.65
CA ALA A 98 0.35 -3.57 6.20
C ALA A 98 -1.06 -3.30 5.63
N VAL A 99 -1.34 -3.73 4.39
CA VAL A 99 -2.70 -3.65 3.81
C VAL A 99 -3.61 -4.72 4.40
N GLY A 100 -3.06 -5.92 4.66
CA GLY A 100 -3.77 -7.03 5.28
C GLY A 100 -4.35 -8.03 4.28
N ARG A 101 -4.35 -9.31 4.69
CA ARG A 101 -4.72 -10.46 3.83
C ARG A 101 -6.13 -10.35 3.26
N GLN A 102 -7.13 -10.15 4.12
CA GLN A 102 -8.53 -10.15 3.71
C GLN A 102 -8.77 -9.08 2.64
N LYS A 103 -8.29 -7.87 2.91
CA LYS A 103 -8.45 -6.72 2.04
C LYS A 103 -7.84 -6.94 0.65
N ILE A 104 -6.64 -7.53 0.60
CA ILE A 104 -5.99 -7.84 -0.68
C ILE A 104 -6.79 -8.87 -1.46
N ILE A 105 -7.25 -9.94 -0.81
CA ILE A 105 -8.08 -10.96 -1.46
C ILE A 105 -9.37 -10.33 -2.00
N ASP A 106 -10.06 -9.52 -1.18
CA ASP A 106 -11.29 -8.83 -1.59
C ASP A 106 -11.05 -7.87 -2.77
N THR A 107 -9.93 -7.15 -2.77
CA THR A 107 -9.54 -6.27 -3.89
C THR A 107 -9.25 -7.07 -5.15
N LEU A 108 -8.59 -8.22 -5.05
CA LEU A 108 -8.31 -9.09 -6.19
C LEU A 108 -9.60 -9.69 -6.77
N ILE A 109 -10.54 -10.12 -5.92
CA ILE A 109 -11.86 -10.60 -6.35
C ILE A 109 -12.57 -9.53 -7.17
N LYS A 110 -12.68 -8.30 -6.64
CA LYS A 110 -13.27 -7.16 -7.36
C LYS A 110 -12.53 -6.84 -8.66
N GLY A 111 -11.21 -7.00 -8.67
CA GLY A 111 -10.38 -6.83 -9.87
C GLY A 111 -10.72 -7.84 -10.96
N VAL A 112 -10.86 -9.12 -10.59
CA VAL A 112 -11.27 -10.19 -11.52
C VAL A 112 -12.67 -9.96 -12.07
N GLU A 113 -13.63 -9.57 -11.23
CA GLU A 113 -14.98 -9.19 -11.66
C GLU A 113 -14.94 -8.02 -12.65
N LEU A 114 -14.11 -7.01 -12.38
CA LEU A 114 -13.94 -5.87 -13.28
C LEU A 114 -13.33 -6.28 -14.63
N LEU A 115 -12.37 -7.23 -14.65
CA LEU A 115 -11.80 -7.74 -15.89
C LEU A 115 -12.85 -8.45 -16.75
N GLN A 116 -13.77 -9.19 -16.13
CA GLN A 116 -14.87 -9.85 -16.83
C GLN A 116 -15.84 -8.83 -17.45
N GLN A 117 -16.07 -7.70 -16.77
CA GLN A 117 -16.99 -6.66 -17.24
C GLN A 117 -16.35 -5.68 -18.24
N ASN A 118 -15.10 -5.29 -18.01
CA ASN A 118 -14.41 -4.25 -18.78
C ASN A 118 -12.90 -4.53 -18.86
N LYS A 119 -12.53 -5.36 -19.83
CA LYS A 119 -11.13 -5.75 -20.08
C LYS A 119 -10.16 -4.58 -20.21
N LYS A 120 -10.57 -3.50 -20.88
CA LYS A 120 -9.71 -2.32 -21.11
C LYS A 120 -9.40 -1.58 -19.82
N LYS A 121 -10.42 -1.37 -18.96
CA LYS A 121 -10.22 -0.69 -17.68
C LYS A 121 -9.39 -1.55 -16.71
N ALA A 122 -9.58 -2.86 -16.74
CA ALA A 122 -8.81 -3.78 -15.91
C ALA A 122 -7.31 -3.86 -16.32
N SER A 123 -7.00 -3.79 -17.62
CA SER A 123 -5.60 -3.74 -18.06
C SER A 123 -4.93 -2.40 -17.72
N GLU A 124 -5.66 -1.28 -17.76
CA GLU A 124 -5.17 0.05 -17.35
C GLU A 124 -4.75 0.11 -15.88
N ILE A 125 -5.38 -0.70 -15.01
CA ILE A 125 -5.01 -0.83 -13.59
C ILE A 125 -3.96 -1.93 -13.34
N GLY A 126 -3.42 -2.55 -14.39
CA GLY A 126 -2.36 -3.54 -14.31
C GLY A 126 -2.82 -4.96 -13.97
N LEU A 127 -4.12 -5.27 -14.07
CA LEU A 127 -4.62 -6.62 -13.87
C LEU A 127 -4.45 -7.46 -15.15
N THR A 128 -3.66 -8.52 -15.08
CA THR A 128 -3.41 -9.43 -16.22
C THR A 128 -4.38 -10.61 -16.23
N GLU A 129 -4.59 -11.21 -17.41
CA GLU A 129 -5.40 -12.43 -17.52
C GLU A 129 -4.78 -13.58 -16.72
N ASP A 130 -3.46 -13.69 -16.65
CA ASP A 130 -2.75 -14.68 -15.83
C ASP A 130 -3.02 -14.51 -14.34
N LEU A 131 -2.93 -13.27 -13.82
CA LEU A 131 -3.26 -12.99 -12.42
C LEU A 131 -4.71 -13.35 -12.12
N ALA A 132 -5.63 -12.98 -13.01
CA ALA A 132 -7.05 -13.30 -12.84
C ALA A 132 -7.32 -14.80 -12.85
N ASN A 133 -6.61 -15.56 -13.70
CA ASN A 133 -6.70 -17.01 -13.75
C ASN A 133 -6.21 -17.65 -12.44
N ILE A 134 -5.06 -17.21 -11.93
CA ILE A 134 -4.49 -17.71 -10.66
C ILE A 134 -5.47 -17.45 -9.50
N VAL A 135 -5.98 -16.23 -9.39
CA VAL A 135 -6.96 -15.84 -8.35
C VAL A 135 -8.23 -16.68 -8.48
N SER A 136 -8.81 -16.80 -9.67
CA SER A 136 -10.05 -17.55 -9.89
C SER A 136 -9.91 -19.02 -9.53
N LYS A 137 -8.79 -19.65 -9.89
CA LYS A 137 -8.50 -21.07 -9.56
C LYS A 137 -8.30 -21.29 -8.07
N ALA A 138 -7.56 -20.39 -7.42
CA ALA A 138 -7.36 -20.44 -5.99
C ALA A 138 -8.69 -20.38 -5.23
N LEU A 139 -9.58 -19.48 -5.63
CA LEU A 139 -10.89 -19.31 -5.01
C LEU A 139 -11.80 -20.53 -5.27
N ALA A 140 -11.87 -21.01 -6.51
CA ALA A 140 -12.64 -22.21 -6.86
C ALA A 140 -12.17 -23.47 -6.09
N SER A 141 -10.88 -23.54 -5.77
CA SER A 141 -10.28 -24.65 -5.02
C SER A 141 -10.21 -24.43 -3.50
N SER A 142 -10.76 -23.32 -2.98
CA SER A 142 -10.64 -22.93 -1.56
C SER A 142 -9.19 -22.83 -1.04
N LYS A 143 -8.25 -22.41 -1.90
CA LYS A 143 -6.80 -22.31 -1.62
C LYS A 143 -6.35 -20.88 -1.32
N GLU A 144 -7.14 -20.14 -0.57
CA GLU A 144 -6.85 -18.74 -0.22
C GLU A 144 -5.52 -18.57 0.53
N PHE A 145 -5.16 -19.55 1.37
CA PHE A 145 -3.89 -19.50 2.09
C PHE A 145 -2.69 -19.67 1.15
N THR A 146 -2.78 -20.59 0.19
CA THR A 146 -1.73 -20.78 -0.82
C THR A 146 -1.63 -19.56 -1.74
N LEU A 147 -2.77 -18.98 -2.14
CA LEU A 147 -2.80 -17.72 -2.88
C LEU A 147 -2.15 -16.59 -2.10
N TRP A 148 -2.43 -16.47 -0.81
CA TRP A 148 -1.81 -15.47 0.05
C TRP A 148 -0.28 -15.62 0.09
N ARG A 149 0.22 -16.84 0.28
CA ARG A 149 1.67 -17.12 0.26
C ARG A 149 2.31 -16.78 -1.09
N TRP A 150 1.61 -17.08 -2.18
CA TRP A 150 2.02 -16.69 -3.53
C TRP A 150 2.11 -15.18 -3.69
N ILE A 151 1.05 -14.45 -3.29
CA ILE A 151 1.02 -12.98 -3.33
C ILE A 151 2.13 -12.40 -2.47
N MET A 152 2.47 -12.99 -1.32
CA MET A 152 3.56 -12.54 -0.47
C MET A 152 4.96 -12.79 -1.06
N GLY A 153 5.07 -13.44 -2.22
CA GLY A 153 6.35 -13.84 -2.81
C GLY A 153 7.08 -14.90 -1.98
N GLU A 154 6.35 -15.76 -1.26
CA GLU A 154 6.95 -16.90 -0.57
C GLU A 154 7.27 -18.04 -1.55
N LYS A 155 8.35 -18.77 -1.27
CA LYS A 155 8.64 -20.02 -2.00
C LYS A 155 7.51 -21.02 -1.74
N LEU A 156 6.80 -21.39 -2.79
CA LEU A 156 5.77 -22.42 -2.75
C LEU A 156 6.39 -23.80 -3.00
N SER A 157 5.75 -24.84 -2.46
CA SER A 157 6.08 -26.21 -2.86
C SER A 157 5.68 -26.45 -4.32
N THR A 158 6.27 -27.44 -4.98
CA THR A 158 5.91 -27.78 -6.36
C THR A 158 4.43 -28.15 -6.49
N ALA A 159 3.87 -28.83 -5.48
CA ALA A 159 2.45 -29.18 -5.43
C ALA A 159 1.56 -27.93 -5.28
N ASP A 160 1.93 -26.99 -4.41
CA ASP A 160 1.21 -25.75 -4.21
C ASP A 160 1.20 -24.87 -5.47
N ALA A 161 2.37 -24.68 -6.08
CA ALA A 161 2.53 -23.88 -7.31
C ALA A 161 1.76 -24.49 -8.48
N ALA A 162 1.87 -25.81 -8.69
CA ALA A 162 1.11 -26.52 -9.73
C ALA A 162 -0.39 -26.35 -9.52
N SER A 163 -0.84 -26.32 -8.26
CA SER A 163 -2.26 -26.19 -7.97
C SER A 163 -2.85 -24.79 -8.16
N LEU A 164 -2.01 -23.77 -8.21
CA LEU A 164 -2.39 -22.42 -8.63
C LEU A 164 -2.22 -22.22 -10.14
N GLU A 165 -1.57 -23.16 -10.82
CA GLU A 165 -1.03 -22.99 -12.17
C GLU A 165 -0.23 -21.70 -12.34
N ALA A 166 0.37 -21.22 -11.24
CA ALA A 166 1.23 -20.07 -11.28
C ALA A 166 2.49 -20.46 -12.08
N VAL A 167 2.72 -19.78 -13.20
CA VAL A 167 3.93 -19.96 -14.03
C VAL A 167 5.15 -19.88 -13.11
N ARG A 168 6.03 -20.88 -13.19
CA ARG A 168 7.25 -20.93 -12.37
C ARG A 168 8.07 -19.67 -12.65
N GLN A 169 8.50 -18.97 -11.59
CA GLN A 169 9.57 -17.99 -11.72
C GLN A 169 10.86 -18.73 -12.11
N GLU A 170 11.26 -18.60 -13.37
CA GLU A 170 12.68 -18.59 -13.73
C GLU A 170 13.19 -17.18 -13.40
N ILE A 171 13.52 -16.93 -12.14
CA ILE A 171 14.41 -15.83 -11.78
C ILE A 171 15.57 -16.50 -11.06
N GLY A 172 16.68 -16.64 -11.78
CA GLY A 172 17.94 -17.10 -11.23
C GLY A 172 18.46 -16.10 -10.21
N ASP A 173 19.13 -16.60 -9.18
CA ASP A 173 19.74 -15.80 -8.10
C ASP A 173 20.89 -14.86 -8.59
N GLU A 174 21.03 -14.62 -9.90
CA GLU A 174 22.11 -13.83 -10.50
C GLU A 174 21.72 -12.39 -10.91
N ASP A 175 20.43 -12.01 -10.87
CA ASP A 175 19.97 -10.65 -11.27
C ASP A 175 19.54 -9.73 -10.09
N ALA A 176 20.09 -9.93 -8.88
CA ALA A 176 19.83 -9.10 -7.70
C ALA A 176 21.08 -8.37 -7.17
#